data_AF-A0A941GD97-F1
#
_entry.id   AF-A0A941GD97-F1
#
_cell.length_a   1.000
_cell.length_b   1.000
_cell.length_c   1.000
_cell.angle_alpha   90.00
_cell.angle_beta   90.00
_cell.angle_gamma   90.00
#
_symmetry.space_group_name_H-M   'P 1'
#
loop_
_entity.id
_entity.type
_entity.pdbx_description
1 polymer ?
#
loop_
_entity_poly.entity_id
_entity_poly.type
_entity_poly.pdbx_seq_one_letter_code
_entity_poly.pdbx_strand_id
1 'polypeptide(L)'
;MNLLILFIVFFVVIYLFELVVRKILNLERRKIFSYNHINKIHERIDWSIRISFIFILLAAYIFSYYYSFWYIQPYIILVIFIVVSGIARAILEFKYVPNRKEALFTILQLVFHLLLFGGVVWIASTGWFGC
;
A
#
# COMPACT_ATOMS: atom_id res chain seq x y z
N MET A 1 -11.53 20.19 13.90
CA MET A 1 -12.33 19.26 13.08
C MET A 1 -11.44 18.33 12.22
N ASN A 2 -10.34 17.73 12.69
CA ASN A 2 -9.17 17.76 11.77
C ASN A 2 -8.49 16.42 11.35
N LEU A 3 -8.61 15.29 12.04
CA LEU A 3 -7.88 14.05 11.66
C LEU A 3 -8.79 12.84 11.37
N LEU A 4 -9.78 12.59 12.22
CA LEU A 4 -10.71 11.47 12.03
C LEU A 4 -11.47 11.55 10.70
N ILE A 5 -11.96 12.75 10.35
CA ILE A 5 -12.65 12.98 9.07
C ILE A 5 -11.71 12.75 7.90
N LEU A 6 -10.45 13.23 7.99
CA LEU A 6 -9.44 12.99 6.96
C LEU A 6 -9.19 11.48 6.76
N PHE A 7 -9.04 10.73 7.85
CA PHE A 7 -8.88 9.27 7.78
C PHE A 7 -10.11 8.59 7.16
N ILE A 8 -11.33 8.98 7.57
CA ILE A 8 -12.56 8.43 7.01
C ILE A 8 -12.61 8.71 5.50
N VAL A 9 -12.38 9.95 5.08
CA VAL A 9 -12.37 10.33 3.66
C VAL A 9 -11.29 9.55 2.90
N PHE A 10 -10.09 9.42 3.46
CA PHE A 10 -8.99 8.67 2.87
C PHE A 10 -9.38 7.20 2.59
N PHE A 11 -9.93 6.51 3.59
CA PHE A 11 -10.38 5.12 3.42
C PHE A 11 -11.58 5.00 2.48
N VAL A 12 -12.53 5.93 2.52
CA VAL A 12 -13.67 5.97 1.59
C VAL A 12 -13.20 6.15 0.14
N VAL A 13 -12.25 7.04 -0.10
CA VAL A 13 -11.68 7.27 -1.45
C VAL A 13 -10.98 6.02 -1.97
N ILE A 14 -10.18 5.34 -1.15
CA ILE A 14 -9.54 4.06 -1.51
C ILE A 14 -10.58 3.00 -1.85
N TYR A 15 -11.61 2.86 -1.03
CA TYR A 15 -12.69 1.89 -1.25
C TYR A 15 -13.46 2.16 -2.54
N LEU A 16 -13.83 3.42 -2.79
CA LEU A 16 -14.52 3.82 -4.01
C LEU A 16 -13.66 3.57 -5.25
N PHE A 17 -12.36 3.89 -5.18
CA PHE A 17 -11.43 3.63 -6.28
C PHE A 17 -11.39 2.13 -6.61
N GLU A 18 -11.25 1.26 -5.61
CA GLU A 18 -11.27 -0.20 -5.82
C GLU A 18 -12.57 -0.64 -6.51
N LEU A 19 -13.73 -0.17 -6.03
CA LEU A 19 -15.01 -0.52 -6.63
C LEU A 19 -15.13 -0.06 -8.09
N VAL A 20 -14.73 1.17 -8.38
CA VAL A 20 -14.83 1.76 -9.72
C VAL A 20 -13.89 1.05 -10.70
N VAL A 21 -12.61 0.89 -10.34
CA VAL A 21 -11.63 0.29 -11.27
C VAL A 21 -11.92 -1.19 -11.49
N ARG A 22 -12.35 -1.94 -10.47
CA ARG A 22 -12.78 -3.34 -10.68
C ARG A 22 -13.97 -3.43 -11.63
N LYS A 23 -14.95 -2.53 -11.50
CA LYS A 23 -16.10 -2.47 -12.41
C LYS A 23 -15.66 -2.15 -13.83
N ILE A 24 -14.76 -1.19 -14.03
CA ILE A 24 -14.22 -0.83 -15.35
C ILE A 24 -13.48 -1.99 -16.00
N LEU A 25 -12.68 -2.72 -15.21
CA LEU A 25 -11.89 -3.85 -15.71
C LEU A 25 -12.71 -5.15 -15.85
N ASN A 26 -14.00 -5.15 -15.49
CA ASN A 26 -14.85 -6.34 -15.40
C ASN A 26 -14.21 -7.45 -14.56
N LEU A 27 -13.64 -7.06 -13.41
CA LEU A 27 -13.06 -7.98 -12.45
C LEU A 27 -14.06 -8.32 -11.36
N GLU A 28 -14.05 -9.56 -10.91
CA GLU A 28 -14.83 -9.97 -9.74
C GLU A 28 -14.34 -9.24 -8.49
N ARG A 29 -15.25 -9.00 -7.55
CA ARG A 29 -14.88 -8.44 -6.25
C ARG A 29 -14.02 -9.47 -5.53
N ARG A 30 -12.76 -9.12 -5.25
CA ARG A 30 -11.96 -9.90 -4.31
C ARG A 30 -12.59 -9.77 -2.93
N LYS A 31 -12.68 -10.88 -2.21
CA LYS A 31 -12.99 -10.84 -0.77
C LYS A 31 -11.83 -10.10 -0.10
N ILE A 32 -12.16 -9.00 0.59
CA ILE A 32 -11.23 -8.10 1.29
C ILE A 32 -10.35 -8.88 2.31
N PHE A 33 -10.80 -10.08 2.70
CA PHE A 33 -10.13 -10.98 3.65
C PHE A 33 -9.95 -12.43 3.17
N SER A 34 -10.30 -12.83 1.94
CA SER A 34 -9.99 -14.22 1.55
C SER A 34 -8.53 -14.33 1.16
N TYR A 35 -7.85 -15.25 1.83
CA TYR A 35 -6.58 -15.85 1.43
C TYR A 35 -6.75 -16.56 0.06
N ASN A 36 -7.04 -15.81 -1.01
CA ASN A 36 -7.00 -16.33 -2.38
C ASN A 36 -5.55 -16.30 -2.85
N HIS A 37 -4.76 -17.17 -2.24
CA HIS A 37 -3.43 -17.47 -2.74
C HIS A 37 -3.61 -18.25 -4.04
N ILE A 38 -3.41 -17.56 -5.17
CA ILE A 38 -3.39 -18.20 -6.50
C ILE A 38 -2.35 -19.33 -6.54
N ASN A 39 -1.30 -19.24 -5.70
CA ASN A 39 -0.25 -20.25 -5.55
C ASN A 39 0.45 -20.14 -4.18
N LYS A 40 0.97 -21.26 -3.63
CA LYS A 40 1.82 -21.31 -2.41
C LYS A 40 3.08 -20.43 -2.51
N ILE A 41 3.53 -20.15 -3.74
CA ILE A 41 4.65 -19.24 -4.00
C ILE A 41 4.30 -17.79 -3.62
N HIS A 42 3.07 -17.34 -3.94
CA HIS A 42 2.62 -15.99 -3.61
C HIS A 42 2.52 -15.79 -2.10
N GLU A 43 2.02 -16.80 -1.39
CA GLU A 43 1.97 -16.81 0.06
C GLU A 43 3.35 -16.66 0.68
N ARG A 44 4.32 -17.46 0.22
CA ARG A 44 5.67 -17.45 0.77
C ARG A 44 6.38 -16.11 0.55
N ILE A 45 6.19 -15.48 -0.61
CA ILE A 45 6.78 -14.17 -0.91
C ILE A 45 6.15 -13.09 -0.04
N ASP A 46 4.83 -13.04 0.05
CA ASP A 46 4.14 -12.07 0.91
C ASP A 46 4.55 -12.23 2.38
N TRP A 47 4.64 -13.47 2.88
CA TRP A 47 5.11 -13.74 4.24
C TRP A 47 6.57 -13.34 4.46
N SER A 48 7.45 -13.61 3.49
CA SER A 48 8.86 -13.21 3.57
C SER A 48 8.99 -11.68 3.64
N ILE A 49 8.29 -10.94 2.76
CA ILE A 49 8.29 -9.47 2.76
C ILE A 49 7.78 -8.94 4.11
N ARG A 50 6.71 -9.52 4.67
CA ARG A 50 6.17 -9.12 5.98
C ARG A 50 7.15 -9.35 7.12
N ILE A 51 7.79 -10.51 7.18
CA ILE A 51 8.77 -10.83 8.23
C ILE A 51 9.97 -9.89 8.13
N SER A 52 10.56 -9.74 6.93
CA SER A 52 11.67 -8.81 6.71
C SER A 52 11.30 -7.38 7.11
N PHE A 53 10.07 -6.95 6.82
CA PHE A 53 9.59 -5.63 7.20
C PHE A 53 9.50 -5.42 8.71
N ILE A 54 9.03 -6.41 9.46
CA ILE A 54 8.98 -6.35 10.94
C ILE A 54 10.38 -6.16 11.51
N PHE A 55 11.37 -6.89 11.00
CA PHE A 55 12.76 -6.74 11.43
C PHE A 55 13.34 -5.35 11.08
N ILE A 56 13.02 -4.82 9.89
CA ILE A 56 13.43 -3.47 9.47
C ILE A 56 12.81 -2.41 10.39
N LEU A 57 11.53 -2.53 10.73
CA LEU A 57 10.86 -1.62 11.67
C LEU A 57 11.47 -1.67 13.07
N LEU A 58 11.79 -2.86 13.57
CA LEU A 58 12.43 -3.02 14.87
C LEU A 58 13.83 -2.41 14.88
N ALA A 59 14.63 -2.67 13.85
CA ALA A 59 15.94 -2.05 13.69
C ALA A 59 15.82 -0.52 13.60
N ALA A 60 14.91 -0.01 12.78
CA ALA A 60 14.65 1.42 12.64
C ALA A 60 14.27 2.07 13.96
N TYR A 61 13.44 1.43 14.77
CA TYR A 61 13.07 1.90 16.11
C TYR A 61 14.31 2.01 17.02
N ILE A 62 15.15 0.98 17.06
CA ILE A 62 16.40 0.98 17.86
C ILE A 62 17.34 2.08 17.37
N PHE A 63 17.57 2.18 16.06
CA PHE A 63 18.47 3.21 15.49
C PHE A 63 17.93 4.63 15.69
N SER A 64 16.61 4.82 15.62
CA SER A 64 15.98 6.13 15.83
C SER A 64 16.19 6.67 17.24
N TYR A 65 16.46 5.80 18.22
CA TYR A 65 16.82 6.22 19.58
C TYR A 65 18.20 6.89 19.64
N TYR A 66 19.15 6.40 18.85
CA TYR A 66 20.53 6.89 18.85
C TYR A 66 20.79 7.94 17.76
N TYR A 67 20.04 7.89 16.66
CA TYR A 67 20.26 8.72 15.47
C TYR A 67 18.94 9.24 14.91
N SER A 68 18.84 10.56 14.76
CA SER A 68 17.67 11.21 14.15
C SER A 68 17.82 11.33 12.64
N PHE A 69 17.80 10.17 11.95
CA PHE A 69 17.78 10.15 10.49
C PHE A 69 16.36 10.28 9.96
N TRP A 70 16.13 11.28 9.11
CA TRP A 70 14.82 11.56 8.52
C TRP A 70 14.24 10.38 7.74
N TYR A 71 15.07 9.54 7.12
CA TYR A 71 14.65 8.38 6.32
C TYR A 71 14.33 7.11 7.12
N ILE A 72 14.67 7.06 8.41
CA ILE A 72 14.38 5.92 9.31
C ILE A 72 12.98 6.07 9.96
N GLN A 73 12.29 7.17 9.66
CA GLN A 73 10.97 7.44 10.21
C GLN A 73 9.95 6.36 9.80
N PRO A 74 9.08 5.89 10.72
CA PRO A 74 8.14 4.80 10.45
C PRO A 74 7.26 5.01 9.22
N TYR A 75 6.84 6.25 8.95
CA TYR A 75 5.98 6.56 7.80
C TYR A 75 6.70 6.36 6.45
N ILE A 76 8.01 6.62 6.36
CA ILE A 76 8.79 6.37 5.13
C ILE A 76 8.94 4.88 4.91
N ILE A 77 9.26 4.15 5.98
CA ILE A 77 9.41 2.70 5.95
C ILE A 77 8.09 2.03 5.53
N LEU A 78 6.94 2.49 6.03
CA LEU A 78 5.62 2.02 5.61
C LEU A 78 5.34 2.25 4.11
N VAL A 79 5.71 3.42 3.57
CA VAL A 79 5.55 3.69 2.13
C VAL A 79 6.41 2.72 1.30
N ILE A 80 7.67 2.51 1.69
CA ILE A 80 8.56 1.55 1.01
C ILE A 80 7.95 0.15 1.02
N PHE A 81 7.37 -0.27 2.14
CA PHE A 81 6.71 -1.58 2.23
C PHE A 81 5.50 -1.71 1.32
N ILE A 82 4.63 -0.69 1.25
CA ILE A 82 3.47 -0.69 0.35
C ILE A 82 3.95 -0.81 -1.11
N VAL A 83 5.01 -0.09 -1.48
CA VAL A 83 5.59 -0.15 -2.83
C VAL A 83 6.16 -1.54 -3.12
N VAL A 84 7.04 -2.06 -2.27
CA VAL A 84 7.69 -3.36 -2.46
C VAL A 84 6.65 -4.48 -2.51
N SER A 85 5.67 -4.48 -1.60
CA SER A 85 4.60 -5.48 -1.57
C SER A 85 3.71 -5.41 -2.80
N GLY A 86 3.32 -4.21 -3.24
CA GLY A 86 2.48 -4.06 -4.42
C GLY A 86 3.21 -4.38 -5.74
N ILE A 87 4.50 -4.05 -5.87
CA ILE A 87 5.33 -4.47 -7.01
C ILE A 87 5.47 -6.00 -7.03
N ALA A 88 5.81 -6.62 -5.90
CA ALA A 88 5.92 -8.07 -5.81
C ALA A 88 4.60 -8.75 -6.22
N ARG A 89 3.47 -8.25 -5.73
CA ARG A 89 2.14 -8.72 -6.13
C ARG A 89 1.89 -8.54 -7.63
N ALA A 90 2.17 -7.37 -8.20
CA ALA A 90 1.99 -7.11 -9.63
C ALA A 90 2.82 -8.07 -10.50
N ILE A 91 4.08 -8.33 -10.13
CA ILE A 91 4.95 -9.29 -10.82
C ILE A 91 4.38 -10.71 -10.73
N LEU A 92 3.90 -11.12 -9.55
CA LEU A 92 3.32 -12.45 -9.35
C LEU A 92 2.00 -12.61 -10.10
N GLU A 93 1.12 -11.62 -10.08
CA GLU A 93 -0.12 -11.63 -10.85
C GLU A 93 0.17 -11.67 -12.35
N PHE A 94 1.16 -10.91 -12.82
CA PHE A 94 1.58 -10.98 -14.21
C PHE A 94 2.15 -12.37 -14.56
N LYS A 95 2.89 -13.03 -13.67
CA LYS A 95 3.51 -14.33 -13.98
C LYS A 95 2.55 -15.51 -13.86
N TYR A 96 1.65 -15.49 -12.88
CA TYR A 96 0.89 -16.67 -12.45
C TYR A 96 -0.63 -16.56 -12.65
N VAL A 97 -1.19 -15.36 -12.86
CA VAL A 97 -2.63 -15.21 -13.09
C VAL A 97 -2.91 -15.18 -14.60
N PRO A 98 -3.83 -16.02 -15.11
CA PRO A 98 -4.18 -16.02 -16.52
C PRO A 98 -4.75 -14.67 -16.98
N ASN A 99 -5.55 -14.03 -16.11
CA ASN A 99 -6.18 -12.75 -16.37
C ASN A 99 -5.22 -11.58 -16.10
N ARG A 100 -4.66 -11.02 -17.17
CA ARG A 100 -3.74 -9.86 -17.12
C ARG A 100 -4.36 -8.59 -16.54
N LYS A 101 -5.68 -8.48 -16.53
CA LYS A 101 -6.39 -7.33 -15.96
C LYS A 101 -6.21 -7.24 -14.44
N GLU A 102 -5.94 -8.36 -13.77
CA GLU A 102 -5.64 -8.37 -12.32
C GLU A 102 -4.30 -7.67 -12.03
N ALA A 103 -3.25 -8.00 -12.79
CA ALA A 103 -1.96 -7.32 -12.65
C ALA A 103 -2.07 -5.81 -12.97
N LEU A 104 -2.84 -5.45 -14.00
CA LEU A 104 -3.12 -4.05 -14.34
C LEU A 104 -3.86 -3.34 -13.19
N PHE A 105 -4.85 -3.99 -12.58
CA PHE A 105 -5.56 -3.48 -11.41
C PHE A 105 -4.60 -3.21 -10.25
N THR A 106 -3.70 -4.15 -9.93
CA THR A 106 -2.73 -3.97 -8.84
C THR A 106 -1.76 -2.82 -9.09
N ILE A 107 -1.29 -2.65 -10.34
CA ILE A 107 -0.43 -1.51 -10.70
C ILE A 107 -1.20 -0.19 -10.55
N LEU A 108 -2.41 -0.11 -11.11
CA LEU A 108 -3.29 1.07 -10.97
C LEU A 108 -3.56 1.39 -9.50
N GLN A 109 -3.84 0.37 -8.69
CA GLN A 109 -4.05 0.51 -7.27
C GLN A 109 -2.80 1.07 -6.58
N LEU A 110 -1.61 0.51 -6.83
CA LEU A 110 -0.37 0.99 -6.23
C LEU A 110 -0.08 2.46 -6.60
N VAL A 111 -0.21 2.82 -7.88
CA VAL A 111 0.00 4.20 -8.35
C VAL A 111 -0.99 5.15 -7.68
N PHE A 112 -2.27 4.76 -7.60
CA PHE A 112 -3.28 5.56 -6.93
C PHE A 112 -2.99 5.77 -5.44
N HIS A 113 -2.55 4.73 -4.72
CA HIS A 113 -2.19 4.86 -3.29
C HIS A 113 -1.00 5.80 -3.10
N LEU A 114 0.00 5.75 -3.99
CA LEU A 114 1.15 6.66 -3.94
C LEU A 114 0.75 8.11 -4.21
N LEU A 115 -0.08 8.36 -5.23
CA LEU A 115 -0.59 9.70 -5.53
C LEU A 115 -1.45 10.25 -4.40
N LEU A 116 -2.33 9.42 -3.84
CA LEU A 116 -3.20 9.80 -2.72
C LEU A 116 -2.37 10.15 -1.48
N PHE A 117 -1.42 9.28 -1.11
CA PHE A 117 -0.54 9.52 0.04
C PHE A 117 0.35 10.75 -0.17
N GLY A 118 0.98 10.88 -1.34
CA GLY A 118 1.79 12.04 -1.69
C GLY A 118 0.99 13.33 -1.68
N GLY A 119 -0.24 13.31 -2.18
CA GLY A 119 -1.18 14.43 -2.13
C GLY A 119 -1.52 14.83 -0.69
N VAL A 120 -1.82 13.86 0.18
CA VAL A 120 -2.09 14.13 1.61
C VAL A 120 -0.87 14.77 2.29
N VAL A 121 0.33 14.24 2.06
CA VAL A 121 1.58 14.80 2.62
C VAL A 121 1.83 16.21 2.10
N TRP A 122 1.61 16.44 0.80
CA TRP A 122 1.81 17.76 0.19
C TRP A 122 0.84 18.81 0.76
N ILE A 123 -0.44 18.46 0.89
CA ILE A 123 -1.45 19.34 1.50
C ILE A 123 -1.10 19.60 2.99
N ALA A 124 -0.63 18.58 3.71
CA ALA A 124 -0.18 18.75 5.08
C ALA A 124 1.06 19.67 5.20
N SER A 125 2.01 19.58 4.26
CA SER A 125 3.22 20.41 4.26
C SER A 125 3.00 21.86 3.85
N THR A 126 1.97 22.15 3.07
CA THR A 126 1.66 23.50 2.57
C THR A 126 0.86 24.34 3.57
N GLY A 127 0.63 23.81 4.79
CA GLY A 127 -0.12 24.52 5.83
C GLY A 127 -1.60 24.72 5.47
N TRP A 128 -2.10 24.04 4.44
CA TRP A 128 -3.49 24.17 3.97
C TRP A 128 -4.52 23.81 5.05
N PHE A 129 -4.12 22.97 6.01
CA PHE A 129 -4.94 22.62 7.18
C PHE A 129 -4.77 23.55 8.40
N GLY A 130 -3.97 24.62 8.29
CA GLY A 130 -3.87 25.68 9.30
C GLY A 130 -3.46 25.18 10.69
N CYS A 131 -2.31 24.52 10.79
CA CYS A 131 -1.65 24.21 12.05
C CYS A 131 -0.36 25.04 12.17
#